data_AF-A0A515L9B9-F1
#
_entry.id   AF-A0A515L9B9-F1
#
_cell.length_a   1.000
_cell.length_b   1.000
_cell.length_c   1.000
_cell.angle_alpha   90.00
_cell.angle_beta   90.00
_cell.angle_gamma   90.00
#
_symmetry.space_group_name_H-M   'P 1'
#
loop_
_entity.id
_entity.type
_entity.pdbx_description
1 polymer ?
#
loop_
_entity_poly.entity_id
_entity_poly.type
_entity_poly.pdbx_seq_one_letter_code
_entity_poly.pdbx_strand_id
1 'polypeptide(L)'
;MRIIQRLNPGPGIADFWTEFKRPNPYRWPILGGSALLTASLMLLLSDRAADFDWLVGAALALIAGVAIAAAIAEHVRIRVGVLALAGLMTFTLMYQFTKERVIVPPRPPEVTFISTFADGRSDAEIQASNIANQAVQDRWQAELARREEEAKDAYRALGRATGLDVDAMEREIARQEAQAQPSASASGAARPAR
;
A
#
# COMPACT_ATOMS: atom_id res chain seq x y z
N MET A 1 -11.11 -22.23 42.97
CA MET A 1 -11.52 -22.92 41.72
C MET A 1 -12.82 -23.75 41.90
N ARG A 2 -13.91 -23.17 42.42
CA ARG A 2 -15.19 -23.90 42.70
C ARG A 2 -16.37 -23.47 41.82
N ILE A 3 -16.18 -22.49 40.94
CA ILE A 3 -17.26 -21.91 40.12
C ILE A 3 -17.47 -22.71 38.82
N ILE A 4 -16.41 -23.32 38.27
CA ILE A 4 -16.44 -24.05 37.00
C ILE A 4 -17.18 -25.40 37.12
N GLN A 5 -17.26 -26.00 38.33
CA GLN A 5 -17.98 -27.26 38.56
C GLN A 5 -19.53 -27.11 38.57
N ARG A 6 -20.04 -25.89 38.70
CA ARG A 6 -21.50 -25.62 38.64
C ARG A 6 -22.02 -25.44 37.21
N LEU A 7 -21.13 -25.16 36.27
CA LEU A 7 -21.44 -25.06 34.85
C LEU A 7 -21.25 -26.45 34.22
N ASN A 8 -22.11 -27.40 34.58
CA ASN A 8 -22.18 -28.65 33.85
C ASN A 8 -23.05 -28.42 32.59
N PRO A 9 -22.48 -28.41 31.37
CA PRO A 9 -23.24 -28.15 30.15
C PRO A 9 -24.15 -29.32 29.75
N GLY A 10 -23.88 -30.53 30.27
CA GLY A 10 -24.63 -31.74 29.96
C GLY A 10 -26.15 -31.61 30.14
N PRO A 11 -26.64 -31.20 31.32
CA PRO A 11 -28.08 -31.00 31.53
C PRO A 11 -28.67 -29.93 30.60
N GLY A 12 -27.95 -28.84 30.32
CA GLY A 12 -28.43 -27.79 29.40
C GLY A 12 -28.61 -28.29 27.95
N ILE A 13 -27.69 -29.13 27.46
CA ILE A 13 -27.79 -29.73 26.13
C ILE A 13 -28.95 -30.74 26.08
N ALA A 14 -29.15 -31.53 27.14
CA ALA A 14 -30.25 -32.50 27.22
C ALA A 14 -31.63 -31.81 27.25
N ASP A 15 -31.74 -30.69 27.97
CA ASP A 15 -32.98 -29.90 28.06
C ASP A 15 -33.30 -29.22 26.72
N PHE A 16 -32.29 -28.66 26.06
CA PHE A 16 -32.40 -28.13 24.70
C PHE A 16 -32.87 -29.20 23.70
N TRP A 17 -32.29 -30.40 23.75
CA TRP A 17 -32.65 -31.50 22.84
C TRP A 17 -34.09 -32.00 23.06
N THR A 18 -34.55 -31.97 24.31
CA THR A 18 -35.92 -32.33 24.67
C THR A 18 -36.91 -31.31 24.10
N GLU A 19 -36.64 -30.01 24.26
CA GLU A 19 -37.46 -28.95 23.69
C GLU A 19 -37.41 -28.94 22.15
N PHE A 20 -36.25 -29.25 21.56
CA PHE A 20 -36.07 -29.39 20.12
C PHE A 20 -36.79 -30.61 19.53
N LYS A 21 -37.23 -31.59 20.36
CA LYS A 21 -38.02 -32.77 19.92
C LYS A 21 -39.55 -32.66 20.04
N ARG A 22 -40.09 -31.83 20.94
CA ARG A 22 -41.54 -31.47 21.05
C ARG A 22 -42.27 -30.90 19.80
N PRO A 23 -43.10 -31.65 19.06
CA PRO A 23 -43.66 -31.22 17.77
C PRO A 23 -44.30 -29.81 17.82
N ASN A 24 -43.57 -28.83 17.30
CA ASN A 24 -43.95 -27.42 17.23
C ASN A 24 -43.77 -26.98 15.77
N PRO A 25 -44.81 -26.43 15.13
CA PRO A 25 -44.77 -26.05 13.71
C PRO A 25 -43.65 -25.05 13.37
N TYR A 26 -43.18 -24.24 14.33
CA TYR A 26 -42.23 -23.15 14.09
C TYR A 26 -40.73 -23.53 14.20
N ARG A 27 -40.39 -24.78 14.49
CA ARG A 27 -38.98 -25.22 14.73
C ARG A 27 -38.06 -24.98 13.55
N TRP A 28 -38.43 -25.55 12.41
CA TRP A 28 -37.64 -25.52 11.19
C TRP A 28 -37.61 -24.12 10.58
N PRO A 29 -38.70 -23.34 10.58
CA PRO A 29 -38.66 -21.93 10.20
C PRO A 29 -37.68 -21.10 11.03
N ILE A 30 -37.71 -21.22 12.36
CA ILE A 30 -36.82 -20.43 13.24
C ILE A 30 -35.36 -20.88 13.12
N LEU A 31 -35.12 -22.20 13.04
CA LEU A 31 -33.77 -22.75 12.82
C LEU A 31 -33.21 -22.32 11.47
N GLY A 32 -34.02 -22.44 10.41
CA GLY A 32 -33.66 -22.02 9.06
C GLY A 32 -33.36 -20.52 8.98
N GLY A 33 -34.22 -19.69 9.58
CA GLY A 33 -34.02 -18.24 9.64
C GLY A 33 -32.75 -17.84 10.39
N SER A 34 -32.48 -18.45 11.56
CA SER A 34 -31.27 -18.14 12.34
C SER A 34 -29.98 -18.63 11.67
N ALA A 35 -30.00 -19.81 11.05
CA ALA A 35 -28.90 -20.32 10.25
C ALA A 35 -28.63 -19.44 9.03
N LEU A 36 -29.68 -18.97 8.33
CA LEU A 36 -29.58 -18.06 7.19
C LEU A 36 -28.97 -16.71 7.58
N LEU A 37 -29.43 -16.10 8.67
CA LEU A 37 -28.87 -14.84 9.16
C LEU A 37 -27.39 -14.99 9.53
N THR A 38 -27.04 -16.10 10.18
CA THR A 38 -25.65 -16.39 10.57
C THR A 38 -24.76 -16.64 9.35
N ALA A 39 -25.22 -17.43 8.38
CA ALA A 39 -24.50 -17.70 7.14
C ALA A 39 -24.35 -16.44 6.27
N SER A 40 -25.40 -15.61 6.22
CA SER A 40 -25.38 -14.32 5.54
C SER A 40 -24.32 -13.38 6.14
N LEU A 41 -24.20 -13.35 7.46
CA LEU A 41 -23.17 -12.54 8.14
C LEU A 41 -21.76 -13.06 7.83
N MET A 42 -21.55 -14.38 7.90
CA MET A 42 -20.25 -14.99 7.59
C MET A 42 -19.83 -14.78 6.13
N LEU A 43 -20.79 -14.77 5.19
CA LEU A 43 -20.55 -14.43 3.78
C LEU A 43 -20.13 -12.97 3.61
N LEU A 44 -20.76 -12.05 4.35
CA LEU A 44 -20.46 -10.61 4.31
C LEU A 44 -19.08 -10.27 4.90
N LEU A 45 -18.56 -11.10 5.82
CA LEU A 45 -17.21 -10.95 6.37
C LEU A 45 -16.11 -11.64 5.53
N SER A 46 -16.48 -12.41 4.50
CA SER A 46 -15.50 -13.05 3.61
C SER A 46 -14.98 -12.05 2.58
N ASP A 47 -13.73 -12.20 2.12
CA ASP A 47 -13.14 -11.38 1.04
C ASP A 47 -13.97 -11.37 -0.26
N ARG A 48 -14.89 -12.33 -0.40
CA ARG A 48 -15.93 -12.40 -1.45
C ARG A 48 -16.99 -11.30 -1.36
N ALA A 49 -17.06 -10.53 -0.27
CA ALA A 49 -18.03 -9.45 -0.11
C ALA A 49 -17.82 -8.30 -1.10
N ALA A 50 -16.62 -8.18 -1.69
CA ALA A 50 -16.37 -7.24 -2.78
C ALA A 50 -17.05 -7.65 -4.10
N ASP A 51 -17.30 -8.95 -4.29
CA ASP A 51 -18.01 -9.53 -5.43
C ASP A 51 -19.46 -9.84 -5.05
N PHE A 52 -20.15 -8.89 -4.39
CA PHE A 52 -21.51 -9.10 -3.90
C PHE A 52 -22.49 -9.30 -5.07
N ASP A 53 -22.69 -10.57 -5.45
CA ASP A 53 -23.61 -10.97 -6.51
C ASP A 53 -25.02 -10.52 -6.14
N TRP A 54 -25.64 -9.73 -7.03
CA TRP A 54 -27.00 -9.21 -6.88
C TRP A 54 -28.05 -10.28 -6.56
N LEU A 55 -27.78 -11.54 -6.91
CA LEU A 55 -28.58 -12.72 -6.59
C LEU A 55 -28.65 -13.01 -5.09
N VAL A 56 -27.54 -12.85 -4.36
CA VAL A 56 -27.50 -13.05 -2.90
C VAL A 56 -28.31 -11.95 -2.21
N GLY A 57 -28.15 -10.71 -2.69
CA GLY A 57 -28.99 -9.58 -2.24
C GLY A 57 -30.48 -9.82 -2.50
N ALA A 58 -30.84 -10.33 -3.68
CA ALA A 58 -32.23 -10.66 -4.04
C ALA A 58 -32.80 -11.78 -3.18
N ALA A 59 -32.02 -12.83 -2.89
CA ALA A 59 -32.44 -13.92 -2.01
C ALA A 59 -32.69 -13.44 -0.57
N LEU A 60 -31.80 -12.60 -0.03
CA LEU A 60 -31.98 -12.02 1.30
C LEU A 60 -33.18 -11.07 1.36
N ALA A 61 -33.40 -10.25 0.33
CA ALA A 61 -34.56 -9.38 0.22
C ALA A 61 -35.87 -10.19 0.15
N LEU A 62 -35.88 -11.32 -0.56
CA LEU A 62 -37.02 -12.24 -0.61
C LEU A 62 -37.31 -12.83 0.78
N ILE A 63 -36.28 -13.32 1.48
CA ILE A 63 -36.42 -13.91 2.83
C ILE A 63 -36.90 -12.85 3.83
N ALA A 64 -36.33 -11.65 3.80
CA ALA A 64 -36.78 -10.52 4.62
C ALA A 64 -38.23 -10.14 4.29
N GLY A 65 -38.60 -10.11 3.01
CA GLY A 65 -39.97 -9.86 2.56
C GLY A 65 -40.96 -10.90 3.07
N VAL A 66 -40.62 -12.18 3.02
CA VAL A 66 -41.45 -13.28 3.56
C VAL A 66 -41.59 -13.19 5.08
N ALA A 67 -40.51 -12.87 5.80
CA ALA A 67 -40.54 -12.69 7.25
C ALA A 67 -41.40 -11.48 7.66
N ILE A 68 -41.31 -10.37 6.92
CA ILE A 68 -42.15 -9.19 7.14
C ILE A 68 -43.61 -9.49 6.82
N ALA A 69 -43.89 -10.19 5.71
CA ALA A 69 -45.24 -10.61 5.35
C ALA A 69 -45.85 -11.54 6.41
N ALA A 70 -45.07 -12.49 6.94
CA ALA A 70 -45.50 -13.36 8.04
C ALA A 70 -45.79 -12.56 9.33
N ALA A 71 -44.94 -11.60 9.68
CA ALA A 71 -45.15 -10.74 10.85
C ALA A 71 -46.40 -9.84 10.73
N ILE A 72 -46.70 -9.35 9.50
CA ILE A 72 -47.91 -8.59 9.19
C ILE A 72 -49.15 -9.49 9.24
N ALA A 73 -49.07 -10.69 8.66
CA ALA A 73 -50.15 -11.67 8.63
C ALA A 73 -50.54 -12.19 10.02
N GLU A 74 -49.59 -12.34 10.94
CA GLU A 74 -49.85 -12.77 12.33
C GLU A 74 -50.24 -11.62 13.28
N HIS A 75 -50.42 -10.38 12.77
CA HIS A 75 -50.71 -9.19 13.60
C HIS A 75 -49.82 -9.10 14.84
N VAL A 76 -48.53 -9.42 14.69
CA VAL A 76 -47.60 -9.38 15.81
C VAL A 76 -47.50 -7.92 16.25
N ARG A 77 -48.13 -7.59 17.39
CA ARG A 77 -48.06 -6.26 18.03
C ARG A 77 -46.67 -6.07 18.63
N ILE A 78 -45.66 -6.00 17.78
CA ILE A 78 -44.33 -5.56 18.20
C ILE A 78 -44.48 -4.07 18.51
N ARG A 79 -44.34 -3.71 19.78
CA ARG A 79 -44.38 -2.31 20.18
C ARG A 79 -43.27 -1.60 19.42
N VAL A 80 -43.62 -0.56 18.66
CA VAL A 80 -42.67 0.22 17.84
C VAL A 80 -41.44 0.65 18.66
N GLY A 81 -41.61 0.90 19.96
CA GLY A 81 -40.50 1.18 20.88
C GLY A 81 -39.46 0.05 21.04
N VAL A 82 -39.87 -1.22 20.95
CA VAL A 82 -38.94 -2.37 21.02
C VAL A 82 -38.14 -2.49 19.72
N LEU A 83 -38.79 -2.30 18.57
CA LEU A 83 -38.11 -2.25 17.26
C LEU A 83 -37.13 -1.07 17.18
N ALA A 84 -37.55 0.11 17.65
CA ALA A 84 -36.69 1.28 17.70
C ALA A 84 -35.49 1.07 18.62
N LEU A 85 -35.68 0.46 19.80
CA LEU A 85 -34.59 0.16 20.73
C LEU A 85 -33.61 -0.86 20.15
N ALA A 86 -34.11 -1.92 19.52
CA ALA A 86 -33.27 -2.92 18.85
C ALA A 86 -32.47 -2.30 17.69
N GLY A 87 -33.13 -1.52 16.84
CA GLY A 87 -32.49 -0.80 15.75
C GLY A 87 -31.43 0.19 16.24
N LEU A 88 -31.69 0.91 17.32
CA LEU A 88 -30.73 1.84 17.93
C LEU A 88 -29.48 1.11 18.44
N MET A 89 -29.65 -0.04 19.09
CA MET A 89 -28.53 -0.84 19.59
C MET A 89 -27.65 -1.36 18.46
N THR A 90 -28.26 -1.93 17.41
CA THR A 90 -27.53 -2.41 16.23
C THR A 90 -26.84 -1.28 15.48
N PHE A 91 -27.53 -0.15 15.29
CA PHE A 91 -26.97 1.04 14.65
C PHE A 91 -25.76 1.58 15.42
N THR A 92 -25.85 1.66 16.75
CA THR A 92 -24.75 2.15 17.60
C THR A 92 -23.51 1.27 17.48
N LEU A 93 -23.69 -0.05 17.43
CA LEU A 93 -22.59 -1.00 17.23
C LEU A 93 -21.94 -0.83 15.83
N MET A 94 -22.74 -0.75 14.76
CA MET A 94 -22.22 -0.57 13.40
C MET A 94 -21.56 0.80 13.18
N TYR A 95 -22.09 1.85 13.79
CA TYR A 95 -21.52 3.19 13.73
C TYR A 95 -20.10 3.24 14.32
N GLN A 96 -19.83 2.44 15.36
CA GLN A 96 -18.49 2.33 15.93
C GLN A 96 -17.49 1.68 14.96
N PHE A 97 -17.88 0.61 14.26
CA PHE A 97 -17.05 -0.03 13.23
C PHE A 97 -16.77 0.87 12.02
N THR A 98 -17.69 1.77 11.68
CA THR A 98 -17.51 2.70 10.55
C THR A 98 -16.34 3.67 10.75
N LYS A 99 -15.89 3.85 12.00
CA LYS A 99 -14.76 4.74 12.33
C LYS A 99 -13.40 4.06 12.14
N GLU A 100 -13.34 2.74 12.03
CA GLU A 100 -12.10 2.01 11.82
C GLU A 100 -11.74 1.98 10.34
N ARG A 101 -10.66 2.67 9.98
CA ARG A 101 -10.07 2.58 8.64
C ARG A 101 -8.78 1.77 8.74
N VAL A 102 -8.81 0.53 8.27
CA VAL A 102 -7.61 -0.27 8.10
C VAL A 102 -6.93 0.18 6.81
N ILE A 103 -5.82 0.91 6.93
CA ILE A 103 -4.98 1.25 5.78
C ILE A 103 -4.19 -0.02 5.43
N VAL A 104 -4.64 -0.70 4.37
CA VAL A 104 -3.88 -1.81 3.80
C VAL A 104 -2.55 -1.25 3.28
N PRO A 105 -1.39 -1.81 3.67
CA PRO A 105 -0.11 -1.38 3.12
C PRO A 105 -0.14 -1.52 1.58
N PRO A 106 0.43 -0.57 0.82
CA PRO A 106 0.48 -0.66 -0.64
C PRO A 106 1.11 -1.99 -1.07
N ARG A 107 0.55 -2.64 -2.10
CA ARG A 107 1.21 -3.81 -2.70
C ARG A 107 2.59 -3.37 -3.19
N PRO A 108 3.67 -4.14 -2.94
CA PRO A 108 4.98 -3.80 -3.43
C PRO A 108 4.93 -3.69 -4.97
N PRO A 109 5.59 -2.67 -5.56
CA PRO A 109 5.54 -2.45 -7.00
C PRO A 109 6.24 -3.59 -7.75
N GLU A 110 5.68 -3.97 -8.90
CA GLU A 110 6.34 -4.87 -9.83
C GLU A 110 7.50 -4.15 -10.51
N VAL A 111 8.73 -4.53 -10.17
CA VAL A 111 9.94 -3.95 -10.76
C VAL A 111 10.25 -4.70 -12.06
N THR A 112 9.94 -4.09 -13.20
CA THR A 112 10.42 -4.56 -14.51
C THR A 112 11.83 -4.01 -14.73
N PHE A 113 12.83 -4.89 -14.73
CA PHE A 113 14.20 -4.52 -15.08
C PHE A 113 14.32 -4.41 -16.60
N ILE A 114 14.55 -3.21 -17.10
CA ILE A 114 14.97 -2.97 -18.48
C ILE A 114 16.50 -3.05 -18.48
N SER A 115 17.07 -4.19 -18.84
CA SER A 115 18.52 -4.32 -19.00
C SER A 115 18.97 -3.64 -20.29
N THR A 116 19.79 -2.59 -20.16
CA THR A 116 20.44 -1.94 -21.32
C THR A 116 21.58 -2.77 -21.91
N PHE A 117 22.08 -3.73 -21.14
CA PHE A 117 23.08 -4.69 -21.62
C PHE A 117 22.36 -5.88 -22.25
N ALA A 118 22.55 -6.08 -23.55
CA ALA A 118 22.09 -7.28 -24.23
C ALA A 118 22.74 -8.52 -23.59
N ASP A 119 21.92 -9.44 -23.08
CA ASP A 119 22.39 -10.69 -22.51
C ASP A 119 23.13 -11.51 -23.58
N GLY A 120 24.37 -11.91 -23.29
CA GLY A 120 25.16 -12.79 -24.18
C GLY A 120 26.25 -12.10 -25.03
N ARG A 121 26.60 -10.84 -24.80
CA ARG A 121 27.78 -10.23 -25.44
C ARG A 121 29.07 -10.91 -24.97
N SER A 122 29.97 -11.18 -25.92
CA SER A 122 31.30 -11.69 -25.62
C SER A 122 32.24 -10.59 -25.11
N ASP A 123 33.26 -10.95 -24.32
CA ASP A 123 34.26 -10.01 -23.79
C ASP A 123 34.96 -9.21 -24.89
N ALA A 124 35.19 -9.83 -26.06
CA ALA A 124 35.79 -9.18 -27.22
C ALA A 124 34.91 -8.06 -27.79
N GLU A 125 33.59 -8.28 -27.86
CA GLU A 125 32.63 -7.26 -28.32
C GLU A 125 32.51 -6.12 -27.31
N ILE A 126 32.60 -6.42 -26.01
CA ILE A 126 32.61 -5.41 -24.94
C ILE A 126 33.85 -4.52 -25.07
N GLN A 127 35.02 -5.13 -25.26
CA GLN A 127 36.27 -4.38 -25.44
C GLN A 127 36.21 -3.47 -26.68
N ALA A 128 35.72 -3.99 -27.81
CA ALA A 128 35.57 -3.21 -29.03
C ALA A 128 34.61 -2.02 -28.84
N SER A 129 33.50 -2.25 -28.12
CA SER A 129 32.53 -1.20 -27.78
C SER A 129 33.12 -0.13 -26.87
N ASN A 130 33.93 -0.52 -25.89
CA ASN A 130 34.56 0.41 -24.95
C ASN A 130 35.60 1.29 -25.65
N ILE A 131 36.42 0.71 -26.54
CA ILE A 131 37.40 1.47 -27.33
C ILE A 131 36.69 2.48 -28.25
N ALA A 132 35.60 2.06 -28.91
CA ALA A 132 34.81 2.95 -29.75
C ALA A 132 34.18 4.10 -28.93
N ASN A 133 33.66 3.80 -27.74
CA ASN A 133 33.09 4.79 -26.84
C ASN A 133 34.16 5.75 -26.30
N GLN A 134 35.36 5.26 -25.98
CA GLN A 134 36.47 6.09 -25.53
C GLN A 134 36.86 7.10 -26.62
N ALA A 135 36.96 6.66 -27.88
CA ALA A 135 37.26 7.57 -29.00
C ALA A 135 36.16 8.61 -29.24
N VAL A 136 34.89 8.30 -28.95
CA VAL A 136 33.81 9.30 -28.96
C VAL A 136 33.97 10.27 -27.80
N GLN A 137 34.22 9.77 -26.59
CA GLN A 137 34.38 10.57 -25.39
C GLN A 137 35.58 11.53 -25.49
N ASP A 138 36.72 11.06 -26.00
CA ASP A 138 37.92 11.87 -26.19
C ASP A 138 37.67 13.02 -27.17
N ARG A 139 36.89 12.78 -28.23
CA ARG A 139 36.47 13.84 -29.17
C ARG A 139 35.60 14.89 -28.49
N TRP A 140 34.64 14.47 -27.67
CA TRP A 140 33.80 15.41 -26.92
C TRP A 140 34.59 16.22 -25.91
N GLN A 141 35.53 15.59 -25.20
CA GLN A 141 36.39 16.27 -24.24
C GLN A 141 37.29 17.30 -24.91
N ALA A 142 37.87 16.97 -26.07
CA ALA A 142 38.66 17.93 -26.85
C ALA A 142 37.82 19.13 -27.31
N GLU A 143 36.59 18.89 -27.79
CA GLU A 143 35.67 19.96 -28.19
C GLU A 143 35.22 20.83 -27.00
N LEU A 144 34.93 20.21 -25.85
CA LEU A 144 34.58 20.92 -24.62
C LEU A 144 35.73 21.78 -24.11
N ALA A 145 36.96 21.24 -24.09
CA ALA A 145 38.15 21.99 -23.69
C ALA A 145 38.36 23.20 -24.61
N ARG A 146 38.20 23.03 -25.93
CA ARG A 146 38.28 24.15 -26.89
C ARG A 146 37.23 25.21 -26.58
N ARG A 147 35.97 24.82 -26.35
CA ARG A 147 34.89 25.76 -26.01
C ARG A 147 35.12 26.44 -24.66
N GLU A 148 35.71 25.76 -23.69
CA GLU A 148 36.02 26.32 -22.39
C GLU A 148 37.13 27.38 -22.50
N GLU A 149 38.16 27.13 -23.31
CA GLU A 149 39.19 28.12 -23.64
C GLU A 149 38.58 29.34 -24.35
N GLU A 150 37.78 29.12 -25.39
CA GLU A 150 37.05 30.17 -26.11
C GLU A 150 36.15 30.98 -25.17
N ALA A 151 35.45 30.32 -24.24
CA ALA A 151 34.61 30.98 -23.25
C ALA A 151 35.43 31.82 -22.26
N LYS A 152 36.54 31.28 -21.73
CA LYS A 152 37.45 32.03 -20.84
C LYS A 152 37.97 33.28 -21.52
N ASP A 153 38.37 33.18 -22.79
CA ASP A 153 38.86 34.32 -23.57
C ASP A 153 37.77 35.36 -23.84
N ALA A 154 36.55 34.92 -24.15
CA ALA A 154 35.40 35.81 -24.30
C ALA A 154 35.08 36.56 -22.99
N TYR A 155 35.10 35.87 -21.84
CA TYR A 155 34.88 36.49 -20.53
C TYR A 155 36.01 37.45 -20.14
N ARG A 156 37.27 37.12 -20.42
CA ARG A 156 38.40 38.05 -20.25
C ARG A 156 38.23 39.31 -21.09
N ALA A 157 37.85 39.16 -22.36
CA ALA A 157 37.61 40.27 -23.26
C ALA A 157 36.46 41.16 -22.79
N LEU A 158 35.36 40.56 -22.32
CA LEU A 158 34.24 41.29 -21.73
C LEU A 158 34.66 42.06 -20.48
N GLY A 159 35.39 41.41 -19.56
CA GLY A 159 35.91 42.05 -18.35
C GLY A 159 36.72 43.31 -18.65
N ARG A 160 37.67 43.21 -19.60
CA ARG A 160 38.47 44.35 -20.08
C ARG A 160 37.60 45.47 -20.68
N ALA A 161 36.61 45.12 -21.52
CA ALA A 161 35.72 46.09 -22.13
C ALA A 161 34.83 46.83 -21.10
N THR A 162 34.44 46.14 -20.01
CA THR A 162 33.65 46.71 -18.91
C THR A 162 34.48 47.47 -17.88
N GLY A 163 35.79 47.59 -18.07
CA GLY A 163 36.69 48.35 -17.20
C GLY A 163 37.21 47.59 -15.97
N LEU A 164 37.07 46.25 -15.93
CA LEU A 164 37.74 45.43 -14.90
C LEU A 164 39.20 45.16 -15.27
N ASP A 165 40.10 45.23 -14.27
CA ASP A 165 41.52 44.84 -14.40
C ASP A 165 41.67 43.32 -14.23
N VAL A 166 41.47 42.60 -15.35
CA VAL A 166 41.54 41.13 -15.43
C VAL A 166 42.95 40.62 -15.09
N ASP A 167 44.00 41.35 -15.49
CA ASP A 167 45.38 40.93 -15.30
C ASP A 167 45.81 40.99 -13.82
N ALA A 168 45.31 41.98 -13.07
CA ALA A 168 45.53 42.04 -11.63
C ALA A 168 44.84 40.89 -10.89
N MET A 169 43.63 40.52 -11.32
CA MET A 169 42.90 39.38 -10.76
C MET A 169 43.61 38.05 -11.04
N GLU A 170 44.09 37.81 -12.27
CA GLU A 170 44.82 36.59 -12.60
C GLU A 170 46.12 36.45 -11.78
N ARG A 171 46.87 37.56 -11.58
CA ARG A 171 48.06 37.58 -10.71
C ARG A 171 47.73 37.22 -9.27
N GLU A 172 46.59 37.68 -8.75
CA GLU A 172 46.15 37.37 -7.40
C GLU A 172 45.70 35.92 -7.25
N ILE A 173 44.95 35.40 -8.22
CA ILE A 173 44.54 33.99 -8.28
C ILE A 173 45.77 33.08 -8.29
N ALA A 174 46.76 33.36 -9.14
CA ALA A 174 48.00 32.58 -9.20
C ALA A 174 48.77 32.59 -7.87
N ARG A 175 48.80 33.74 -7.18
CA ARG A 175 49.41 33.84 -5.83
C ARG A 175 48.65 33.03 -4.79
N GLN A 176 47.33 32.98 -4.87
CA GLN A 176 46.49 32.20 -3.95
C GLN A 176 46.58 30.71 -4.24
N GLU A 177 46.55 30.27 -5.50
CA GLU A 177 46.70 28.86 -5.89
C GLU A 177 48.08 28.30 -5.49
N ALA A 178 49.16 29.08 -5.65
CA ALA A 178 50.50 28.70 -5.20
C ALA A 178 50.61 28.58 -3.68
N GLN A 179 49.83 29.36 -2.93
CA GLN A 179 49.75 29.26 -1.46
C GLN A 179 48.78 28.17 -0.99
N ALA A 180 47.80 27.84 -1.81
CA ALA A 180 46.69 26.95 -1.46
C ALA A 180 46.94 25.49 -1.81
N GLN A 181 48.06 25.08 -2.43
CA GLN A 181 48.39 23.67 -2.68
C GLN A 181 48.68 22.92 -1.35
N PRO A 182 47.76 22.07 -0.86
CA PRO A 182 48.00 21.19 0.27
C PRO A 182 48.37 19.80 -0.27
N SER A 183 49.21 19.09 0.46
CA SER A 183 49.66 17.72 0.20
C SER A 183 48.49 16.73 0.04
N ALA A 184 48.03 16.52 -1.20
CA ALA A 184 47.07 15.48 -1.57
C ALA A 184 47.76 14.10 -1.63
N SER A 185 48.18 13.58 -0.47
CA SER A 185 48.69 12.21 -0.35
C SER A 185 48.40 11.61 1.02
N ALA A 186 47.16 11.66 1.52
CA ALA A 186 46.78 10.94 2.74
C ALA A 186 45.26 10.82 2.97
N SER A 187 44.49 10.24 2.04
CA SER A 187 43.17 9.68 2.41
C SER A 187 42.65 8.77 1.30
N GLY A 188 43.04 7.50 1.33
CA GLY A 188 42.60 6.55 0.30
C GLY A 188 43.02 5.11 0.55
N ALA A 189 43.03 4.64 1.80
CA ALA A 189 43.28 3.22 2.09
C ALA A 189 42.76 2.80 3.47
N ALA A 190 41.44 2.84 3.69
CA ALA A 190 40.82 2.04 4.75
C ALA A 190 39.30 1.96 4.54
N ARG A 191 38.86 0.95 3.79
CA ARG A 191 37.46 0.50 3.81
C ARG A 191 37.46 -0.91 4.40
N PRO A 192 37.05 -1.12 5.66
CA PRO A 192 36.91 -2.48 6.18
C PRO A 192 35.66 -3.11 5.56
N ALA A 193 35.85 -4.29 4.97
CA ALA A 193 34.79 -5.13 4.45
C ALA A 193 33.89 -5.61 5.61
N ARG A 194 32.59 -5.64 5.36
CA ARG A 194 31.58 -6.32 6.18
C ARG A 194 31.01 -7.47 5.37
#